data_AF-A0A8C4RR67-F1
#
_entry.id   AF-A0A8C4RR67-F1
#
_cell.length_a   1.000
_cell.length_b   1.000
_cell.length_c   1.000
_cell.angle_alpha   90.00
_cell.angle_beta   90.00
_cell.angle_gamma   90.00
#
_symmetry.space_group_name_H-M   'P 1'
#
loop_
_entity.id
_entity.type
_entity.pdbx_description
1 polymer ?
#
loop_
_entity_poly.entity_id
_entity_poly.type
_entity_poly.pdbx_seq_one_letter_code
_entity_poly.pdbx_strand_id
1 'polypeptide(L)'
;MTHKKNNANKSLFCPVTIGLLLGMLSLFLIAVTICQKLQCEVKPDERVECGYPGITPDVCTGRGCCFSSAIVGVKWCFRPKVSSVCEVLPSLREDCGFPGITISQCNSRGCCFDSRTSNVIWCFKPDSKDFKYL
;
A
#
# COMPACT_ATOMS: atom_id res chain seq x y z
N MET A 1 47.23 -44.27 13.04
CA MET A 1 47.45 -43.20 14.05
C MET A 1 48.32 -42.15 13.36
N THR A 2 47.98 -40.87 13.17
CA THR A 2 47.01 -39.94 13.78
C THR A 2 46.66 -38.84 12.76
N HIS A 3 45.45 -38.29 12.89
CA HIS A 3 44.90 -37.14 12.16
C HIS A 3 45.69 -35.84 12.38
N LYS A 4 45.97 -35.08 11.31
CA LYS A 4 46.38 -33.67 11.37
C LYS A 4 45.13 -32.79 11.52
N LYS A 5 45.01 -32.11 12.66
CA LYS A 5 43.86 -31.25 13.01
C LYS A 5 43.88 -29.93 12.23
N ASN A 6 42.69 -29.55 11.78
CA ASN A 6 42.36 -28.30 11.09
C ASN A 6 42.62 -27.07 11.95
N ASN A 7 43.17 -26.00 11.36
CA ASN A 7 43.21 -24.67 11.95
C ASN A 7 42.12 -23.82 11.31
N ALA A 8 40.94 -23.78 11.95
CA ALA A 8 39.83 -22.93 11.55
C ALA A 8 40.10 -21.51 12.03
N ASN A 9 40.29 -20.59 11.08
CA ASN A 9 40.32 -19.15 11.29
C ASN A 9 38.92 -18.72 11.78
N LYS A 10 38.77 -18.55 13.10
CA LYS A 10 37.54 -18.04 13.71
C LYS A 10 37.60 -16.52 13.67
N SER A 11 37.09 -15.96 12.57
CA SER A 11 36.78 -14.53 12.47
C SER A 11 35.79 -14.16 13.58
N LEU A 12 36.28 -13.42 14.56
CA LEU A 12 35.55 -12.87 15.68
C LEU A 12 34.62 -11.76 15.15
N PHE A 13 33.38 -12.11 14.80
CA PHE A 13 32.37 -11.12 14.43
C PHE A 13 31.82 -10.45 15.69
N CYS A 14 31.97 -9.13 15.77
CA CYS A 14 31.55 -8.32 16.91
C CYS A 14 30.00 -8.34 17.04
N PRO A 15 29.41 -8.62 18.21
CA PRO A 15 27.95 -8.66 18.38
C PRO A 15 27.29 -7.30 18.08
N VAL A 16 28.06 -6.21 18.14
CA VAL A 16 27.60 -4.85 17.82
C VAL A 16 27.29 -4.70 16.32
N THR A 17 28.08 -5.30 15.43
CA THR A 17 27.85 -5.22 13.97
C THR A 17 26.68 -6.10 13.53
N ILE A 18 26.47 -7.23 14.20
CA ILE A 18 25.31 -8.12 13.97
C ILE A 18 24.02 -7.43 14.45
N GLY A 19 24.05 -6.78 15.62
CA GLY A 19 22.93 -6.01 16.13
C GLY A 19 22.54 -4.83 15.24
N LEU A 20 23.53 -4.13 14.67
CA LEU A 20 23.30 -3.05 13.70
C LEU A 20 22.70 -3.57 12.38
N LEU A 21 23.19 -4.68 11.83
CA LEU A 21 22.63 -5.27 10.60
C LEU A 21 21.20 -5.79 10.80
N LEU A 22 20.92 -6.46 11.92
CA LEU A 22 19.57 -6.92 12.27
C LEU A 22 18.63 -5.75 12.58
N GLY A 23 19.13 -4.70 13.22
CA GLY A 23 18.41 -3.45 13.49
C GLY A 23 18.07 -2.70 12.21
N MET A 24 19.02 -2.58 11.28
CA MET A 24 18.78 -1.94 9.97
C MET A 24 17.86 -2.77 9.08
N LEU A 25 17.99 -4.10 9.06
CA LEU A 25 17.08 -4.99 8.33
C LEU A 25 15.65 -4.91 8.89
N SER A 26 15.49 -4.84 10.21
CA SER A 26 14.17 -4.69 10.84
C SER A 26 13.58 -3.29 10.59
N LEU A 27 14.35 -2.21 10.68
CA LEU A 27 13.89 -0.86 10.30
C LEU A 27 13.50 -0.79 8.82
N PHE A 28 14.27 -1.43 7.94
CA PHE A 28 14.01 -1.46 6.50
C PHE A 28 12.75 -2.26 6.19
N LEU A 29 12.56 -3.43 6.82
CA LEU A 29 11.32 -4.21 6.71
C LEU A 29 10.11 -3.42 7.23
N ILE A 30 10.24 -2.76 8.38
CA ILE A 30 9.18 -1.91 8.95
C ILE A 30 8.86 -0.75 7.99
N ALA A 31 9.87 -0.05 7.45
CA ALA A 31 9.68 1.04 6.49
C ALA A 31 8.97 0.58 5.19
N VAL A 32 9.35 -0.59 4.64
CA VAL A 32 8.70 -1.17 3.46
C VAL A 32 7.23 -1.52 3.73
N THR A 33 6.88 -1.87 4.98
CA THR A 33 5.51 -2.30 5.34
C THR A 33 4.53 -1.12 5.54
N ILE A 34 5.01 0.10 5.82
CA ILE A 34 4.15 1.25 6.17
C ILE A 34 3.43 1.88 4.95
N CYS A 35 3.87 1.61 3.72
CA CYS A 35 3.36 2.29 2.51
C CYS A 35 1.94 1.88 2.07
N GLN A 36 1.37 0.83 2.64
CA GLN A 36 0.21 0.11 2.07
C GLN A 36 -1.17 0.59 2.57
N LYS A 37 -1.25 1.66 3.36
CA LYS A 37 -2.48 2.01 4.12
C LYS A 37 -3.05 3.42 3.90
N LEU A 38 -2.56 4.20 2.92
CA LEU A 38 -2.79 5.65 2.93
C LEU A 38 -3.93 6.21 2.05
N GLN A 39 -4.58 5.42 1.19
CA GLN A 39 -5.50 6.00 0.20
C GLN A 39 -6.74 6.68 0.81
N CYS A 40 -7.17 6.31 2.03
CA CYS A 40 -8.28 6.96 2.73
C CYS A 40 -7.85 8.04 3.73
N GLU A 41 -6.55 8.31 3.86
CA GLU A 41 -6.05 9.41 4.67
C GLU A 41 -5.99 10.69 3.83
N VAL A 42 -7.14 11.33 3.67
CA VAL A 42 -7.31 12.59 2.94
C VAL A 42 -7.68 13.69 3.92
N LYS A 43 -6.96 14.82 3.85
CA LYS A 43 -7.27 15.98 4.69
C LYS A 43 -8.71 16.43 4.46
N PRO A 44 -9.46 16.82 5.49
CA PRO A 44 -10.90 17.07 5.38
C PRO A 44 -11.30 18.10 4.32
N ASP A 45 -10.49 19.13 4.14
CA ASP A 45 -10.62 20.21 3.16
C ASP A 45 -10.23 19.81 1.73
N GLU A 46 -9.38 18.80 1.58
CA GLU A 46 -8.98 18.23 0.29
C GLU A 46 -9.93 17.10 -0.19
N ARG A 47 -10.92 16.72 0.62
CA ARG A 47 -11.85 15.63 0.29
C ARG A 47 -12.73 15.98 -0.90
N VAL A 48 -12.65 15.16 -1.95
CA VAL A 48 -13.58 15.20 -3.08
C VAL A 48 -14.77 14.32 -2.78
N GLU A 49 -15.99 14.88 -2.89
CA GLU A 49 -17.25 14.16 -2.65
C GLU A 49 -17.35 12.86 -3.47
N CYS A 50 -17.82 11.79 -2.84
CA CYS A 50 -18.10 10.52 -3.50
C CYS A 50 -19.45 9.91 -3.07
N GLY A 51 -20.51 10.70 -3.11
CA GLY A 51 -21.83 10.21 -2.74
C GLY A 51 -22.82 11.34 -2.65
N TYR A 52 -23.62 11.31 -1.60
CA TYR A 52 -24.65 12.30 -1.31
C TYR A 52 -24.79 12.47 0.22
N PRO A 53 -25.35 13.60 0.69
CA PRO A 53 -25.59 13.81 2.11
C PRO A 53 -26.43 12.69 2.74
N GLY A 54 -26.02 12.22 3.92
CA GLY A 54 -26.71 11.14 4.63
C GLY A 54 -26.44 9.72 4.10
N ILE A 55 -25.52 9.56 3.14
CA ILE A 55 -25.05 8.23 2.69
C ILE A 55 -24.52 7.39 3.86
N THR A 56 -24.88 6.11 3.90
CA THR A 56 -24.39 5.19 4.92
C THR A 56 -22.95 4.77 4.64
N PRO A 57 -22.18 4.34 5.66
CA PRO A 57 -20.81 3.85 5.47
C PRO A 57 -20.72 2.71 4.44
N ASP A 58 -21.65 1.75 4.47
CA ASP A 58 -21.64 0.59 3.57
C ASP A 58 -21.94 0.99 2.12
N VAL A 59 -22.89 1.91 1.90
CA VAL A 59 -23.19 2.40 0.55
C VAL A 59 -22.01 3.24 0.03
N CYS A 60 -21.37 4.04 0.87
CA CYS A 60 -20.18 4.80 0.49
C CYS A 60 -19.02 3.90 0.07
N THR A 61 -18.68 2.92 0.92
CA THR A 61 -17.57 2.00 0.66
C THR A 61 -17.85 1.04 -0.49
N GLY A 62 -19.10 0.60 -0.66
CA GLY A 62 -19.55 -0.19 -1.80
C GLY A 62 -19.45 0.55 -3.14
N ARG A 63 -19.44 1.88 -3.13
CA ARG A 63 -19.14 2.73 -4.31
C ARG A 63 -17.64 2.86 -4.60
N GLY A 64 -16.80 2.15 -3.86
CA GLY A 64 -15.35 2.23 -3.98
C GLY A 64 -14.78 3.53 -3.42
N CYS A 65 -15.38 4.06 -2.36
CA CYS A 65 -14.99 5.31 -1.73
C CYS A 65 -14.66 5.17 -0.24
N CYS A 66 -14.02 6.19 0.31
CA CYS A 66 -13.62 6.25 1.71
C CYS A 66 -14.73 6.90 2.52
N PHE A 67 -15.01 6.34 3.71
CA PHE A 67 -15.97 6.90 4.64
C PHE A 67 -15.28 7.35 5.95
N SER A 68 -15.56 8.56 6.41
CA SER A 68 -15.12 9.07 7.71
C SER A 68 -16.04 10.18 8.21
N SER A 69 -16.75 9.90 9.30
CA SER A 69 -17.65 10.83 10.00
C SER A 69 -17.01 11.51 11.21
N ALA A 70 -15.68 11.38 11.39
CA ALA A 70 -14.97 11.87 12.57
C ALA A 70 -14.98 13.41 12.72
N ILE A 71 -15.21 14.14 11.62
CA ILE A 71 -15.21 15.60 11.58
C ILE A 71 -16.54 16.05 10.98
N VAL A 72 -17.22 16.97 11.65
CA VAL A 72 -18.51 17.54 11.19
C VAL A 72 -18.29 18.62 10.14
N GLY A 73 -19.27 18.84 9.26
CA GLY A 73 -19.21 19.90 8.25
C GLY A 73 -18.29 19.63 7.05
N VAL A 74 -17.74 18.42 6.93
CA VAL A 74 -16.89 17.99 5.81
C VAL A 74 -17.48 16.80 5.08
N LYS A 75 -16.88 16.41 3.95
CA LYS A 75 -17.38 15.30 3.16
C LYS A 75 -17.08 13.98 3.87
N TRP A 76 -18.13 13.30 4.32
CA TRP A 76 -17.98 12.01 5.02
C TRP A 76 -17.72 10.87 4.05
N CYS A 77 -18.32 10.91 2.86
CA CYS A 77 -18.00 9.99 1.78
C CYS A 77 -17.15 10.71 0.73
N PHE A 78 -15.92 10.25 0.53
CA PHE A 78 -14.96 10.94 -0.30
C PHE A 78 -14.10 9.97 -1.12
N ARG A 79 -13.53 10.49 -2.21
CA ARG A 79 -12.68 9.70 -3.10
C ARG A 79 -11.36 9.32 -2.42
N PRO A 80 -10.86 8.10 -2.65
CA PRO A 80 -9.50 7.75 -2.23
C PRO A 80 -8.47 8.61 -2.96
N LYS A 81 -7.35 8.86 -2.29
CA LYS A 81 -6.16 9.47 -2.90
C LYS A 81 -5.45 8.44 -3.76
N VAL A 82 -5.27 8.77 -5.04
CA VAL A 82 -4.48 7.96 -5.99
C VAL A 82 -3.07 8.55 -6.04
N SER A 83 -2.05 7.72 -5.78
CA SER A 83 -0.65 8.14 -5.89
C SER A 83 -0.18 8.11 -7.35
N SER A 84 0.93 8.78 -7.66
CA SER A 84 1.50 8.81 -9.01
C SER A 84 1.84 7.41 -9.56
N VAL A 85 2.33 6.51 -8.69
CA VAL A 85 2.62 5.11 -9.05
C VAL A 85 1.34 4.35 -9.43
N CYS A 86 0.16 4.86 -9.05
CA CYS A 86 -1.14 4.28 -9.40
C CYS A 86 -1.80 4.94 -10.62
N GLU A 87 -1.14 5.90 -11.30
CA GLU A 87 -1.67 6.54 -12.50
C GLU A 87 -1.41 5.67 -13.75
N VAL A 88 -2.15 4.57 -13.84
CA VAL A 88 -2.16 3.65 -15.00
C VAL A 88 -3.46 3.85 -15.80
N LEU A 89 -3.32 4.01 -17.12
CA LEU A 89 -4.47 4.11 -18.03
C LEU A 89 -5.44 2.93 -17.82
N PRO A 90 -6.76 3.16 -17.71
CA PRO A 90 -7.72 2.09 -17.43
C PRO A 90 -7.63 0.86 -18.34
N SER A 91 -7.31 1.06 -19.62
CA SER A 91 -7.15 -0.02 -20.61
C SER A 91 -5.85 -0.81 -20.47
N LEU A 92 -4.88 -0.32 -19.69
CA LEU A 92 -3.58 -0.97 -19.44
C LEU A 92 -3.47 -1.54 -18.03
N ARG A 93 -4.53 -1.44 -17.22
CA ARG A 93 -4.54 -1.96 -15.86
C ARG A 93 -4.45 -3.48 -15.89
N GLU A 94 -3.46 -4.01 -15.19
CA GLU A 94 -3.35 -5.45 -14.93
C GLU A 94 -4.06 -5.77 -13.61
N ASP A 95 -5.01 -6.71 -13.64
CA ASP A 95 -5.80 -7.09 -12.47
C ASP A 95 -4.92 -7.59 -11.32
N CYS A 96 -5.23 -7.13 -10.11
CA CYS A 96 -4.60 -7.55 -8.86
C CYS A 96 -5.62 -7.90 -7.76
N GLY A 97 -6.91 -7.91 -8.06
CA GLY A 97 -7.96 -8.08 -7.08
C GLY A 97 -9.00 -9.11 -7.50
N PHE A 98 -10.24 -8.79 -7.15
CA PHE A 98 -11.44 -9.52 -7.52
C PHE A 98 -12.63 -8.55 -7.52
N PRO A 99 -13.76 -8.88 -8.19
CA PRO A 99 -14.94 -8.02 -8.19
C PRO A 99 -15.44 -7.69 -6.78
N GLY A 100 -15.73 -6.41 -6.53
CA GLY A 100 -16.20 -5.94 -5.21
C GLY A 100 -15.13 -5.87 -4.11
N ILE A 101 -13.85 -6.06 -4.44
CA ILE A 101 -12.75 -5.88 -3.49
C ILE A 101 -12.79 -4.46 -2.88
N THR A 102 -12.61 -4.37 -1.56
CA THR A 102 -12.54 -3.07 -0.87
C THR A 102 -11.18 -2.39 -1.10
N ILE A 103 -11.14 -1.07 -0.91
CA ILE A 103 -9.90 -0.28 -0.97
C ILE A 103 -8.82 -0.88 -0.06
N SER A 104 -9.16 -1.20 1.20
CA SER A 104 -8.19 -1.76 2.15
C SER A 104 -7.72 -3.15 1.74
N GLN A 105 -8.58 -4.00 1.19
CA GLN A 105 -8.19 -5.32 0.72
C GLN A 105 -7.25 -5.21 -0.49
N CYS A 106 -7.56 -4.34 -1.45
CA CYS A 106 -6.69 -4.10 -2.60
C CYS A 106 -5.31 -3.60 -2.16
N ASN A 107 -5.27 -2.56 -1.31
CA ASN A 107 -4.02 -1.97 -0.87
C ASN A 107 -3.18 -2.94 -0.02
N SER A 108 -3.82 -3.83 0.75
CA SER A 108 -3.10 -4.88 1.51
C SER A 108 -2.41 -5.93 0.64
N ARG A 109 -2.70 -5.95 -0.67
CA ARG A 109 -2.11 -6.88 -1.64
C ARG A 109 -0.94 -6.27 -2.42
N GLY A 110 -0.45 -5.08 -2.05
CA GLY A 110 0.60 -4.41 -2.84
C GLY A 110 0.08 -3.61 -4.02
N CYS A 111 -1.24 -3.43 -4.13
CA CYS A 111 -1.87 -2.96 -5.37
C CYS A 111 -2.56 -1.61 -5.22
N CYS A 112 -2.86 -1.02 -6.37
CA CYS A 112 -3.49 0.26 -6.52
C CYS A 112 -5.00 0.09 -6.64
N PHE A 113 -5.75 0.88 -5.86
CA PHE A 113 -7.19 1.02 -6.06
C PHE A 113 -7.53 2.37 -6.72
N ASP A 114 -8.33 2.37 -7.78
CA ASP A 114 -8.88 3.58 -8.42
C ASP A 114 -10.26 3.32 -9.06
N SER A 115 -11.29 3.87 -8.42
CA SER A 115 -12.71 3.80 -8.81
C SER A 115 -13.20 5.01 -9.63
N ARG A 116 -12.32 5.93 -10.04
CA ARG A 116 -12.71 7.15 -10.81
C ARG A 116 -13.39 6.84 -12.14
N THR A 117 -13.09 5.68 -12.74
CA THR A 117 -13.65 5.21 -14.01
C THR A 117 -14.52 3.99 -13.76
N SER A 118 -15.75 3.99 -14.28
CA SER A 118 -16.66 2.85 -14.20
C SER A 118 -16.34 1.77 -15.24
N ASN A 119 -16.80 0.53 -15.01
CA ASN A 119 -16.69 -0.59 -15.95
C ASN A 119 -15.25 -0.97 -16.34
N VAL A 120 -14.30 -0.74 -15.43
CA VAL A 120 -12.89 -1.12 -15.59
C VAL A 120 -12.39 -1.77 -14.30
N ILE A 121 -11.20 -2.38 -14.37
CA ILE A 121 -10.54 -2.95 -13.20
C ILE A 121 -10.19 -1.82 -12.21
N TRP A 122 -10.70 -1.92 -10.98
CA TRP A 122 -10.43 -0.95 -9.91
C TRP A 122 -9.21 -1.31 -9.08
N CYS A 123 -8.93 -2.60 -8.86
CA CYS A 123 -7.74 -3.04 -8.15
C CYS A 123 -6.71 -3.61 -9.13
N PHE A 124 -5.59 -2.91 -9.31
CA PHE A 124 -4.61 -3.22 -10.35
C PHE A 124 -3.18 -3.06 -9.85
N LYS A 125 -2.23 -3.66 -10.57
CA LYS A 125 -0.80 -3.51 -10.26
C LYS A 125 -0.34 -2.05 -10.43
N PRO A 126 0.58 -1.56 -9.59
CA PRO A 126 1.19 -0.24 -9.78
C PRO A 126 1.94 -0.14 -11.12
N ASP A 127 2.19 1.08 -11.59
CA ASP A 127 3.03 1.32 -12.75
C ASP A 127 4.44 0.75 -12.50
N SER A 128 4.94 -0.02 -13.46
CA SER A 128 6.25 -0.69 -13.39
C SER A 128 7.41 0.20 -13.85
N LYS A 129 7.14 1.46 -14.21
CA LYS A 129 8.18 2.40 -14.66
C LYS A 129 9.30 2.63 -13.64
N ASP A 130 9.09 2.32 -12.36
CA ASP A 130 10.15 2.34 -11.35
C ASP A 130 11.22 1.25 -11.55
N PHE A 131 10.95 0.18 -12.32
CA PHE A 131 11.89 -0.91 -12.60
C PHE A 131 12.54 -0.86 -13.99
N LYS A 132 12.15 0.10 -14.84
CA LYS A 132 12.67 0.18 -16.22
C LYS A 132 13.93 1.04 -16.36
N TYR A 133 14.32 1.73 -15.28
CA TYR A 133 15.50 2.58 -15.20
C TYR A 133 16.51 2.10 -14.15
N LEU A 134 16.35 0.86 -13.65
CA LEU A 134 17.31 0.15 -12.81
C LEU A 134 17.93 -1.01 -13.58
#